data_AF-A0A6N4VDI7-F1
#
_entry.id   AF-A0A6N4VDI7-F1
#
_cell.length_a   1.000
_cell.length_b   1.000
_cell.length_c   1.000
_cell.angle_alpha   90.00
_cell.angle_beta   90.00
_cell.angle_gamma   90.00
#
_symmetry.space_group_name_H-M   'P 1'
#
loop_
_entity.id
_entity.type
_entity.pdbx_description
1 polymer ?
#
loop_
_entity_poly.entity_id
_entity_poly.type
_entity_poly.pdbx_seq_one_letter_code
_entity_poly.pdbx_strand_id
1 'polypeptide(L)'
;MEGGNPAGLFSAIYLADSTQACMVEVERAAQAASTTPEKMLEASYRLHTIEATDLAVLDLITSDAREAVGLEDDDIYGDDWSACQAVGHAAWFLHVQGVLVPAAGGIGLVITAYEQRTRPGRLHVSHSEDLTPTRYGELRHP
;
A
#
# COMPACT_ATOMS: atom_id res chain seq x y z
N MET A 1 -7.63 9.21 -4.02
CA MET A 1 -7.89 7.75 -4.00
C MET A 1 -6.87 7.18 -4.96
N GLU A 2 -5.70 6.90 -4.40
CA GLU A 2 -4.46 6.49 -5.06
C GLU A 2 -4.29 5.00 -4.79
N GLY A 3 -4.10 4.18 -5.81
CA GLY A 3 -3.99 2.74 -5.64
C GLY A 3 -4.03 1.97 -6.95
N GLY A 4 -3.16 0.96 -7.06
CA GLY A 4 -3.10 -0.01 -8.16
C GLY A 4 -4.31 -0.95 -8.29
N ASN A 5 -5.51 -0.54 -7.86
CA ASN A 5 -6.74 -1.28 -8.10
C ASN A 5 -7.81 -0.40 -8.77
N PRO A 6 -8.53 -0.92 -9.78
CA PRO A 6 -9.61 -0.18 -10.44
C PRO A 6 -10.79 0.06 -9.50
N ALA A 7 -11.34 1.28 -9.54
CA ALA A 7 -12.44 1.69 -8.69
C ALA A 7 -13.71 0.84 -8.88
N GLY A 8 -14.32 0.41 -7.76
CA GLY A 8 -15.62 -0.26 -7.76
C GLY A 8 -15.63 -1.76 -8.10
N LEU A 9 -14.47 -2.38 -8.38
CA LEU A 9 -14.41 -3.82 -8.70
C LEU A 9 -14.19 -4.70 -7.48
N PHE A 10 -13.26 -4.34 -6.59
CA PHE A 10 -12.97 -5.09 -5.37
C PHE A 10 -12.34 -4.19 -4.29
N SER A 11 -12.55 -4.57 -3.02
CA SER A 11 -11.88 -3.93 -1.90
C SER A 11 -10.40 -4.32 -1.86
N ALA A 12 -9.56 -3.34 -1.58
CA ALA A 12 -8.12 -3.47 -1.47
C ALA A 12 -7.64 -2.76 -0.19
N ILE A 13 -6.80 -3.44 0.59
CA ILE A 13 -6.09 -2.83 1.72
C ILE A 13 -4.64 -2.64 1.31
N TYR A 14 -4.14 -1.42 1.44
CA TYR A 14 -2.75 -1.06 1.20
C TYR A 14 -2.00 -1.06 2.54
N LEU A 15 -1.00 -1.94 2.64
CA LEU A 15 -0.16 -2.09 3.83
C LEU A 15 1.27 -1.75 3.48
N ALA A 16 2.01 -1.12 4.38
CA ALA A 16 3.46 -1.00 4.29
C ALA A 16 4.14 -2.05 5.18
N ASP A 17 5.32 -2.52 4.80
CA ASP A 17 6.11 -3.49 5.57
C ASP A 17 6.78 -2.92 6.83
N SER A 18 6.78 -1.58 6.97
CA SER A 18 7.32 -0.88 8.13
C SER A 18 6.53 0.39 8.42
N THR A 19 6.60 0.84 9.67
CA THR A 19 5.96 2.09 10.09
C THR A 19 6.54 3.30 9.35
N GLN A 20 7.86 3.32 9.12
CA GLN A 20 8.51 4.39 8.38
C GLN A 20 8.02 4.47 6.94
N ALA A 21 7.91 3.33 6.24
CA ALA A 21 7.33 3.27 4.89
C ALA A 21 5.88 3.76 4.88
N CYS A 22 5.08 3.39 5.89
CA CYS A 22 3.72 3.89 6.04
C CYS A 22 3.67 5.42 6.15
N MET A 23 4.60 6.05 6.88
CA MET A 23 4.67 7.51 6.98
C MET A 23 5.02 8.17 5.64
N VAL A 24 5.84 7.54 4.79
CA VAL A 24 6.10 8.06 3.43
C VAL A 24 4.84 8.03 2.57
N GLU A 25 4.00 7.00 2.70
CA GLU A 25 2.71 6.97 1.99
C GLU A 25 1.72 8.02 2.53
N VAL A 26 1.80 8.37 3.82
CA VAL A 26 1.08 9.52 4.40
C VAL A 26 1.58 10.84 3.77
N GLU A 27 2.89 11.00 3.56
CA GLU A 27 3.47 12.15 2.83
C GLU A 27 2.91 12.26 1.41
N ARG A 28 2.95 11.17 0.66
CA ARG A 28 2.43 11.14 -0.72
C ARG A 28 0.95 11.48 -0.77
N ALA A 29 0.14 10.88 0.10
CA ALA A 29 -1.30 11.17 0.17
C ALA A 29 -1.59 12.64 0.53
N ALA A 30 -0.82 13.23 1.45
CA ALA A 30 -0.94 14.65 1.79
C ALA A 30 -0.55 15.55 0.60
N GLN A 31 0.53 15.22 -0.10
CA GLN A 31 0.97 15.94 -1.30
C GLN A 31 -0.10 15.90 -2.41
N ALA A 32 -0.68 14.74 -2.67
CA ALA A 32 -1.77 14.57 -3.62
C ALA A 32 -3.02 15.39 -3.24
N ALA A 33 -3.28 15.53 -1.95
CA ALA A 33 -4.32 16.40 -1.40
C ALA A 33 -3.90 17.88 -1.30
N SER A 34 -2.74 18.27 -1.85
CA SER A 34 -2.19 19.63 -1.82
C SER A 34 -2.08 20.20 -0.39
N THR A 35 -1.69 19.37 0.56
CA THR A 35 -1.49 19.71 1.98
C THR A 35 -0.19 19.11 2.52
N THR A 36 0.10 19.27 3.81
CA THR A 36 1.19 18.57 4.50
C THR A 36 0.65 17.45 5.40
N PRO A 37 1.46 16.44 5.74
CA PRO A 37 1.09 15.38 6.68
C PRO A 37 0.60 15.93 8.00
N GLU A 38 1.29 16.92 8.57
CA GLU A 38 0.95 17.50 9.86
C GLU A 38 -0.46 18.10 9.83
N LYS A 39 -0.80 18.80 8.75
CA LYS A 39 -2.12 19.40 8.59
C LYS A 39 -3.21 18.38 8.27
N MET A 40 -2.88 17.35 7.48
CA MET A 40 -3.80 16.24 7.19
C MET A 40 -4.17 15.49 8.48
N LEU A 41 -3.18 15.24 9.34
CA LEU A 41 -3.31 14.51 10.60
C LEU A 41 -3.88 15.35 11.76
N GLU A 42 -4.26 16.61 11.52
CA GLU A 42 -5.15 17.34 12.44
C GLU A 42 -6.54 16.70 12.48
N ALA A 43 -6.94 16.00 11.42
CA ALA A 43 -8.11 15.13 11.43
C ALA A 43 -7.81 13.78 12.11
N SER A 44 -8.86 13.06 12.52
CA SER A 44 -8.71 11.80 13.27
C SER A 44 -8.29 10.64 12.36
N TYR A 45 -6.99 10.36 12.32
CA TYR A 45 -6.39 9.18 11.70
C TYR A 45 -5.85 8.20 12.75
N ARG A 46 -5.78 6.92 12.39
CA ARG A 46 -5.21 5.85 13.22
C ARG A 46 -4.13 5.10 12.46
N LEU A 47 -3.08 4.71 13.16
CA LEU A 47 -2.07 3.78 12.66
C LEU A 47 -2.42 2.37 13.14
N HIS A 48 -2.55 1.44 12.18
CA HIS A 48 -2.86 0.04 12.46
C HIS A 48 -1.62 -0.82 12.20
N THR A 49 -1.22 -1.59 13.20
CA THR A 49 -0.25 -2.68 13.00
C THR A 49 -1.04 -3.93 12.63
N ILE A 50 -0.74 -4.49 11.46
CA ILE A 50 -1.45 -5.64 10.91
C ILE A 50 -0.46 -6.78 10.70
N GLU A 51 -0.72 -7.91 11.35
CA GLU A 51 -0.02 -9.15 11.10
C GLU A 51 -0.60 -9.80 9.85
N ALA A 52 0.23 -9.94 8.81
CA ALA A 52 -0.08 -10.65 7.58
C ALA A 52 0.65 -12.01 7.59
N THR A 53 -0.09 -13.11 7.42
CA THR A 53 0.49 -14.46 7.51
C THR A 53 0.04 -15.31 6.33
N ASP A 54 0.97 -16.01 5.69
CA ASP A 54 0.78 -16.89 4.52
C ASP A 54 -0.19 -16.31 3.45
N LEU A 55 -0.01 -15.03 3.09
CA LEU A 55 -0.71 -14.46 1.94
C LEU A 55 -0.05 -14.97 0.65
N ALA A 56 -0.85 -15.60 -0.21
CA ALA A 56 -0.43 -15.91 -1.57
C ALA A 56 -0.44 -14.61 -2.37
N VAL A 57 0.74 -14.02 -2.59
CA VAL A 57 0.91 -12.75 -3.29
C VAL A 57 1.60 -12.94 -4.64
N LEU A 58 1.27 -12.06 -5.60
CA LEU A 58 2.10 -11.85 -6.78
C LEU A 58 3.29 -10.99 -6.35
N ASP A 59 4.49 -11.56 -6.38
CA ASP A 59 5.72 -10.88 -5.99
C ASP A 59 6.31 -10.10 -7.16
N LEU A 60 6.31 -8.77 -7.05
CA LEU A 60 6.83 -7.82 -8.04
C LEU A 60 7.99 -6.99 -7.47
N ILE A 61 8.65 -7.47 -6.41
CA ILE A 61 9.79 -6.78 -5.78
C ILE A 61 10.95 -6.61 -6.76
N THR A 62 11.21 -7.65 -7.55
CA THR A 62 12.33 -7.66 -8.50
C THR A 62 11.97 -6.97 -9.80
N SER A 63 12.95 -6.33 -10.44
CA SER A 63 12.80 -5.75 -11.78
C SER A 63 12.35 -6.81 -12.79
N ASP A 64 12.94 -8.02 -12.73
CA ASP A 64 12.63 -9.11 -13.66
C ASP A 64 11.15 -9.54 -13.55
N ALA A 65 10.59 -9.55 -12.34
CA ALA A 65 9.18 -9.87 -12.13
C ALA A 65 8.25 -8.77 -12.67
N ARG A 66 8.64 -7.50 -12.51
CA ARG A 66 7.92 -6.35 -13.10
C ARG A 66 7.96 -6.39 -14.62
N GLU A 67 9.13 -6.62 -15.21
CA GLU A 67 9.30 -6.73 -16.67
C GLU A 67 8.45 -7.88 -17.23
N ALA A 68 8.38 -9.02 -16.53
CA ALA A 68 7.57 -10.17 -16.94
C ALA A 68 6.06 -9.88 -17.01
N VAL A 69 5.57 -8.86 -16.31
CA VAL A 69 4.17 -8.41 -16.37
C VAL A 69 4.00 -7.09 -17.14
N GLY A 70 5.07 -6.61 -17.79
CA GLY A 70 5.05 -5.39 -18.59
C GLY A 70 5.00 -4.10 -17.76
N LEU A 71 5.54 -4.11 -16.55
CA LEU A 71 5.70 -2.92 -15.71
C LEU A 71 7.14 -2.41 -15.79
N GLU A 72 7.28 -1.09 -15.89
CA GLU A 72 8.53 -0.34 -15.75
C GLU A 72 8.52 0.44 -14.41
N ASP A 73 9.66 1.01 -14.04
CA ASP A 73 9.74 1.79 -12.79
C ASP A 73 8.83 3.04 -12.85
N ASP A 74 8.65 3.65 -14.02
CA ASP A 74 7.74 4.80 -14.20
C ASP A 74 6.28 4.44 -13.89
N ASP A 75 5.86 3.19 -14.12
CA ASP A 75 4.51 2.72 -13.77
C ASP A 75 4.31 2.60 -12.24
N ILE A 76 5.40 2.43 -11.48
CA ILE A 76 5.37 2.27 -10.02
C ILE A 76 5.41 3.63 -9.33
N TYR A 77 6.26 4.55 -9.81
CA TYR A 77 6.55 5.81 -9.13
C TYR A 77 5.80 7.02 -9.70
N GLY A 78 5.36 6.92 -10.96
CA GLY A 78 4.72 8.00 -11.69
C GLY A 78 3.25 8.24 -11.32
N ASP A 79 2.66 9.18 -12.05
CA ASP A 79 1.26 9.62 -11.85
C ASP A 79 0.25 8.79 -12.67
N ASP A 80 0.73 8.01 -13.65
CA ASP A 80 -0.11 7.08 -14.42
C ASP A 80 -0.09 5.69 -13.77
N TRP A 81 -1.22 5.29 -13.20
CA TRP A 81 -1.36 4.00 -12.53
C TRP A 81 -2.05 2.95 -13.39
N SER A 82 -2.29 3.22 -14.67
CA SER A 82 -3.09 2.35 -15.54
C SER A 82 -2.50 0.93 -15.66
N ALA A 83 -1.18 0.83 -15.83
CA ALA A 83 -0.49 -0.46 -15.91
C ALA A 83 -0.54 -1.22 -14.58
N CYS A 84 -0.25 -0.53 -13.46
CA CYS A 84 -0.38 -1.10 -12.12
C CYS A 84 -1.80 -1.58 -11.82
N GLN A 85 -2.82 -0.82 -12.23
CA GLN A 85 -4.23 -1.20 -12.09
C GLN A 85 -4.59 -2.43 -12.92
N ALA A 86 -4.06 -2.54 -14.14
CA ALA A 86 -4.27 -3.71 -14.98
C ALA A 86 -3.65 -4.98 -14.37
N VAL A 87 -2.42 -4.88 -13.85
CA VAL A 87 -1.75 -5.99 -13.15
C VAL A 87 -2.48 -6.37 -11.87
N GLY A 88 -2.87 -5.39 -11.04
CA GLY A 88 -3.66 -5.62 -9.84
C GLY A 88 -5.02 -6.27 -10.14
N HIS A 89 -5.67 -5.87 -11.23
CA HIS A 89 -6.91 -6.51 -11.68
C HIS A 89 -6.69 -7.95 -12.15
N ALA A 90 -5.62 -8.22 -12.91
CA ALA A 90 -5.28 -9.57 -13.37
C ALA A 90 -4.93 -10.50 -12.20
N ALA A 91 -4.14 -10.03 -11.23
CA ALA A 91 -3.79 -10.78 -10.02
C ALA A 91 -5.07 -11.12 -9.21
N TRP A 92 -5.96 -10.15 -9.03
CA TRP A 92 -7.27 -10.39 -8.44
C TRP A 92 -8.04 -11.43 -9.25
N PHE A 93 -8.20 -11.28 -10.56
CA PHE A 93 -8.93 -12.22 -11.42
C PHE A 93 -8.43 -13.67 -11.27
N LEU A 94 -7.12 -13.87 -11.13
CA LEU A 94 -6.46 -15.16 -10.98
C LEU A 94 -6.55 -15.78 -9.57
N HIS A 95 -7.30 -15.19 -8.64
CA HIS A 95 -7.44 -15.74 -7.26
C HIS A 95 -6.17 -15.69 -6.41
N VAL A 96 -5.24 -14.81 -6.77
CA VAL A 96 -4.18 -14.36 -5.86
C VAL A 96 -4.80 -13.55 -4.72
N GLN A 97 -4.19 -13.56 -3.53
CA GLN A 97 -4.71 -12.87 -2.33
C GLN A 97 -4.19 -11.44 -2.20
N GLY A 98 -3.13 -11.11 -2.95
CA GLY A 98 -2.66 -9.75 -3.07
C GLY A 98 -1.49 -9.59 -4.04
N VAL A 99 -0.94 -8.39 -4.10
CA VAL A 99 0.27 -8.06 -4.86
C VAL A 99 1.26 -7.44 -3.90
N LEU A 100 2.52 -7.86 -3.99
CA LEU A 100 3.64 -7.33 -3.23
C LEU A 100 4.51 -6.51 -4.20
N VAL A 101 4.56 -5.20 -4.00
CA VAL A 101 5.28 -4.26 -4.87
C VAL A 101 6.29 -3.44 -4.05
N PRO A 102 7.35 -2.88 -4.67
CA PRO A 102 8.12 -1.82 -4.07
C PRO A 102 7.22 -0.64 -3.71
N ALA A 103 7.42 -0.04 -2.54
CA ALA A 103 6.65 1.15 -2.17
C ALA A 103 7.00 2.32 -3.09
N ALA A 104 5.99 3.08 -3.50
CA ALA A 104 6.20 4.26 -4.35
C ALA A 104 7.01 5.35 -3.63
N GLY A 105 7.01 5.35 -2.30
CA GLY A 105 7.91 6.15 -1.46
C GLY A 105 9.39 5.74 -1.50
N GLY A 106 9.75 4.65 -2.20
CA GLY A 106 11.12 4.13 -2.30
C GLY A 106 11.62 3.38 -1.05
N ILE A 107 10.82 3.32 0.01
CA ILE A 107 11.14 2.61 1.25
C ILE A 107 10.07 1.56 1.51
N GLY A 108 10.49 0.30 1.59
CA GLY A 108 9.63 -0.80 1.98
C GLY A 108 8.80 -1.40 0.84
N LEU A 109 7.81 -2.19 1.23
CA LEU A 109 6.94 -2.94 0.34
C LEU A 109 5.49 -2.58 0.61
N VAL A 110 4.70 -2.56 -0.46
CA VAL A 110 3.25 -2.39 -0.37
C VAL A 110 2.57 -3.72 -0.69
N ILE A 111 1.68 -4.15 0.21
CA ILE A 111 0.78 -5.28 -0.02
C ILE A 111 -0.59 -4.73 -0.33
N THR A 112 -1.14 -5.06 -1.50
CA THR A 112 -2.55 -4.90 -1.81
C THR A 112 -3.28 -6.19 -1.44
N ALA A 113 -3.93 -6.28 -0.29
CA ALA A 113 -4.68 -7.47 0.10
C ALA A 113 -6.15 -7.38 -0.33
N TYR A 114 -6.66 -8.44 -0.97
CA TYR A 114 -8.07 -8.50 -1.38
C TYR A 114 -8.92 -9.12 -0.28
N GLU A 115 -9.71 -8.31 0.41
CA GLU A 115 -10.50 -8.71 1.58
C GLU A 115 -11.37 -9.95 1.34
N GLN A 116 -11.94 -10.08 0.14
CA GLN A 116 -12.82 -11.20 -0.24
C GLN A 116 -12.07 -12.52 -0.46
N ARG A 117 -10.74 -12.48 -0.58
CA ARG A 117 -9.88 -13.64 -0.92
C ARG A 117 -8.96 -14.03 0.23
N THR A 118 -8.90 -13.24 1.31
CA THR A 118 -8.16 -13.62 2.51
C THR A 118 -8.98 -14.59 3.35
N ARG A 119 -8.35 -15.69 3.79
CA ARG A 119 -8.98 -16.61 4.75
C ARG A 119 -9.01 -15.95 6.14
N PRO A 120 -9.96 -16.30 7.02
CA PRO A 120 -9.95 -15.83 8.40
C PRO A 120 -8.59 -16.04 9.07
N GLY A 121 -8.11 -15.03 9.80
CA GLY A 121 -6.84 -15.07 10.53
C GLY A 121 -5.59 -14.79 9.67
N ARG A 122 -5.72 -14.49 8.37
CA ARG A 122 -4.59 -14.14 7.50
C ARG A 122 -4.16 -12.68 7.58
N LEU A 123 -5.09 -11.81 7.99
CA LEU A 123 -4.84 -10.43 8.35
C LEU A 123 -5.42 -10.21 9.74
N HIS A 124 -4.59 -9.78 10.69
CA HIS A 124 -5.01 -9.51 12.06
C HIS A 124 -4.49 -8.15 12.50
N VAL A 125 -5.38 -7.27 12.92
CA VAL A 125 -5.00 -6.00 13.56
C VAL A 125 -4.51 -6.32 14.98
N SER A 126 -3.20 -6.29 15.19
CA SER A 126 -2.58 -6.57 16.49
C SER A 126 -2.49 -5.33 17.38
N HIS A 127 -2.37 -4.15 16.78
CA HIS A 127 -2.32 -2.88 17.51
C HIS A 127 -2.97 -1.75 16.72
N SER A 128 -3.46 -0.74 17.43
CA SER A 128 -4.03 0.46 16.83
C SER A 128 -3.87 1.66 17.74
N GLU A 129 -3.18 2.69 17.25
CA GLU A 129 -2.94 3.94 17.96
C GLU A 129 -3.41 5.15 17.14
N ASP A 130 -3.61 6.28 17.80
CA ASP A 130 -3.93 7.53 17.12
C ASP A 130 -2.69 8.05 16.38
N LEU A 131 -2.84 8.35 15.10
CA LEU A 131 -1.75 8.92 14.29
C LEU A 131 -1.84 10.44 14.32
N THR A 132 -1.30 11.03 15.37
CA THR A 132 -1.23 12.49 15.54
C THR A 132 -0.06 13.09 14.74
N PRO A 133 -0.04 14.41 14.48
CA PRO A 133 1.10 15.07 13.82
C PRO A 133 2.43 14.84 14.55
N THR A 134 2.41 14.86 15.89
CA THR A 134 3.59 14.57 16.71
C THR A 134 4.05 13.14 16.52
N ARG A 135 3.14 12.17 16.57
CA ARG A 135 3.45 10.75 16.41
C ARG A 135 4.01 10.45 15.02
N TYR A 136 3.44 11.07 13.99
CA TYR A 136 3.97 11.00 12.64
C TYR A 136 5.44 11.48 12.56
N GLY A 137 5.76 12.63 13.17
CA GLY A 137 7.12 13.16 13.18
C GLY A 137 8.14 12.22 13.82
N GLU A 138 7.78 11.61 14.96
CA GLU A 138 8.61 10.61 15.65
C GLU A 138 8.87 9.36 14.78
N LEU A 139 7.85 8.89 14.07
CA LEU A 139 7.92 7.67 13.26
C LEU A 139 8.61 7.89 11.92
N ARG A 140 8.55 9.11 11.37
CA ARG A 140 9.16 9.46 10.09
C ARG A 140 10.66 9.74 10.20
N HIS A 141 11.09 10.23 11.36
CA HIS A 141 12.47 10.62 11.69
C HIS A 141 12.90 10.02 13.04
N PRO A 142 13.08 8.69 13.13
CA PRO A 142 13.42 8.00 14.37
C PRO A 142 14.82 8.35 14.91
#